data_AF-A0A6J4SWM6-F1
#
_entry.id   AF-A0A6J4SWM6-F1
#
_cell.length_a   1.000
_cell.length_b   1.000
_cell.length_c   1.000
_cell.angle_alpha   90.00
_cell.angle_beta   90.00
_cell.angle_gamma   90.00
#
_symmetry.space_group_name_H-M   'P 1'
#
loop_
_entity.id
_entity.type
_entity.pdbx_description
1 polymer ?
#
loop_
_entity_poly.entity_id
_entity_poly.type
_entity_poly.pdbx_seq_one_letter_code
_entity_poly.pdbx_strand_id
1 'polypeptide(L)'
;MTYSLVARDPATNELGVAVHSGEGCMLSAGHVAGDGWSVQANIMASDAVWPAMAEAFAAADPGRPLAERLVMAMEAAQAAGGDVRGMQSAALLVVPGSGEPWRRSVDLRVEDHPDPLTEMRRLVTLNAAYSDAGAADELMADGASPPAALDQVLEGDEARSYRQTALVDVRGRVAVFTGE
;
A
#
# COMPACT_ATOMS: atom_id res chain seq x y z
N MET A 1 23.73 8.65 -3.46
CA MET A 1 22.40 8.16 -3.89
C MET A 1 22.12 6.88 -3.15
N THR A 2 20.90 6.70 -2.64
CA THR A 2 20.42 5.43 -2.07
C THR A 2 19.71 4.63 -3.16
N TYR A 3 19.99 3.33 -3.28
CA TYR A 3 19.21 2.43 -4.12
C TYR A 3 18.93 1.10 -3.40
N SER A 4 17.79 0.50 -3.70
CA SER A 4 17.52 -0.89 -3.38
C SER A 4 16.86 -1.63 -4.52
N LEU A 5 17.02 -2.94 -4.46
CA LEU A 5 16.33 -3.90 -5.30
C LEU A 5 15.83 -5.01 -4.38
N VAL A 6 14.53 -5.27 -4.47
CA VAL A 6 13.92 -6.52 -4.00
C VAL A 6 13.51 -7.28 -5.26
N ALA A 7 14.07 -8.46 -5.45
CA ALA A 7 13.83 -9.25 -6.66
C ALA A 7 13.67 -10.72 -6.30
N ARG A 8 12.89 -11.44 -7.11
CA ARG A 8 12.77 -12.88 -6.99
C ARG A 8 13.82 -13.55 -7.90
N ASP A 9 14.57 -14.50 -7.35
CA ASP A 9 15.45 -15.36 -8.15
C ASP A 9 14.57 -16.23 -9.07
N PRO A 10 14.76 -16.17 -10.40
CA PRO A 10 13.94 -16.93 -11.34
C PRO A 10 14.19 -18.45 -11.30
N ALA A 11 15.32 -18.90 -10.75
CA ALA A 11 15.68 -20.31 -10.64
C ALA A 11 15.20 -20.92 -9.31
N THR A 12 15.31 -20.19 -8.20
CA THR A 12 14.94 -20.70 -6.86
C THR A 12 13.57 -20.24 -6.38
N ASN A 13 12.99 -19.22 -7.03
CA ASN A 13 11.78 -18.54 -6.61
C ASN A 13 11.90 -17.84 -5.24
N GLU A 14 13.10 -17.72 -4.68
CA GLU A 14 13.37 -17.02 -3.42
C GLU A 14 13.45 -15.50 -3.63
N LEU A 15 13.07 -14.71 -2.61
CA LEU A 15 13.23 -13.26 -2.64
C LEU A 15 14.63 -12.87 -2.15
N GLY A 16 15.35 -12.10 -2.95
CA GLY A 16 16.61 -11.47 -2.59
C GLY A 16 16.43 -9.97 -2.39
N VAL A 17 17.17 -9.41 -1.42
CA VAL A 17 17.19 -7.97 -1.14
C VAL A 17 18.63 -7.47 -1.25
N ALA A 18 18.83 -6.44 -2.06
CA ALA A 18 20.09 -5.70 -2.17
C ALA A 18 19.83 -4.21 -1.87
N VAL A 19 20.68 -3.63 -1.04
CA VAL A 19 20.58 -2.24 -0.57
C VAL A 19 21.95 -1.58 -0.59
N HIS A 20 22.00 -0.31 -0.94
CA HIS A 20 23.23 0.47 -0.90
C HIS A 20 22.93 1.94 -0.60
N SER A 21 23.71 2.50 0.32
CA SER A 21 23.76 3.93 0.61
C SER A 21 25.19 4.41 0.40
N GLY A 22 25.42 5.21 -0.64
CA GLY A 22 26.77 5.69 -0.96
C GLY A 22 27.27 6.72 0.04
N GLU A 23 28.59 6.77 0.26
CA GLU A 23 29.26 7.67 1.22
C GLU A 23 29.05 9.17 0.93
N GLY A 24 28.72 9.51 -0.33
CA GLY A 24 28.37 10.87 -0.73
C GLY A 24 26.91 11.27 -0.48
N CYS A 25 26.09 10.43 0.18
CA CYS A 25 24.74 10.82 0.58
C CYS A 25 24.83 11.91 1.66
N MET A 26 24.22 13.07 1.39
CA MET A 26 24.17 14.18 2.34
C MET A 26 23.30 13.83 3.56
N LEU A 27 23.73 14.30 4.74
CA LEU A 27 23.02 14.36 6.02
C LEU A 27 22.16 13.13 6.37
N SER A 28 22.58 12.35 7.39
CA SER A 28 21.81 11.23 7.96
C SER A 28 21.12 10.38 6.90
N ALA A 29 21.90 9.47 6.31
CA ALA A 29 21.43 8.60 5.24
C ALA A 29 21.74 7.15 5.57
N GLY A 30 20.77 6.28 5.36
CA GLY A 30 20.87 4.88 5.75
C GLY A 30 19.78 4.03 5.14
N HIS A 31 19.86 2.74 5.42
CA HIS A 31 18.90 1.75 4.95
C HIS A 31 18.79 0.60 5.94
N VAL A 32 17.68 -0.12 5.86
CA VAL A 32 17.49 -1.43 6.51
C VAL A 32 16.89 -2.37 5.47
N ALA A 33 17.33 -3.62 5.48
CA ALA A 33 16.75 -4.71 4.70
C ALA A 33 16.17 -5.76 5.65
N GLY A 34 15.05 -6.35 5.25
CA GLY A 34 14.48 -7.53 5.88
C GLY A 34 14.09 -8.57 4.85
N ASP A 35 13.29 -9.56 5.25
CA ASP A 35 12.86 -10.64 4.37
C ASP A 35 11.88 -10.13 3.29
N GLY A 36 12.36 -9.96 2.07
CA GLY A 36 11.54 -9.49 0.94
C GLY A 36 11.17 -8.00 0.99
N TRP A 37 11.87 -7.17 1.78
CA TRP A 37 11.62 -5.73 1.83
C TRP A 37 12.88 -4.93 2.19
N SER A 38 12.85 -3.63 1.89
CA SER A 38 13.89 -2.68 2.28
C SER A 38 13.31 -1.29 2.51
N VAL A 39 13.92 -0.50 3.39
CA VAL A 39 13.65 0.93 3.57
C VAL A 39 14.94 1.71 3.44
N GLN A 40 14.86 2.94 2.93
CA GLN A 40 15.98 3.86 2.77
C GLN A 40 15.53 5.28 3.05
N ALA A 41 16.46 6.11 3.55
CA ALA A 41 16.25 7.53 3.67
C ALA A 41 17.57 8.30 3.50
N ASN A 42 17.47 9.57 3.12
CA ASN A 42 18.58 10.53 3.01
C ASN A 42 18.08 11.94 3.32
N ILE A 43 18.95 12.83 3.81
CA ILE A 43 18.58 14.19 4.20
C ILE A 43 17.59 14.17 5.39
N MET A 44 17.81 13.22 6.31
CA MET A 44 16.93 13.04 7.47
C MET A 44 17.36 13.87 8.66
N ALA A 45 16.40 14.17 9.54
CA ALA A 45 16.65 14.88 10.80
C ALA A 45 17.50 14.07 11.78
N SER A 46 17.44 12.73 11.72
CA SER A 46 18.25 11.85 12.54
C SER A 46 18.35 10.44 11.97
N ASP A 47 19.35 9.69 12.46
CA ASP A 47 19.57 8.28 12.07
C ASP A 47 18.47 7.34 12.60
N ALA A 48 17.53 7.84 13.41
CA ALA A 48 16.40 7.08 13.93
C ALA A 48 15.25 6.93 12.91
N VAL A 49 15.30 7.60 11.76
CA VAL A 49 14.20 7.59 10.78
C VAL A 49 14.03 6.24 10.08
N TRP A 50 15.07 5.70 9.44
CA TRP A 50 14.94 4.42 8.72
C TRP A 50 14.75 3.19 9.64
N PRO A 51 15.28 3.13 10.87
CA PRO A 51 14.90 2.09 11.82
C PRO A 51 13.42 2.14 12.19
N ALA A 52 12.85 3.34 12.39
CA ALA A 52 11.42 3.50 12.67
C ALA A 52 10.54 3.03 11.50
N MET A 53 10.93 3.35 10.26
CA MET A 53 10.26 2.83 9.05
C MET A 53 10.25 1.31 9.00
N ALA A 54 11.41 0.70 9.25
CA ALA A 54 11.59 -0.75 9.24
C ALA A 54 10.75 -1.43 10.32
N GLU A 55 10.77 -0.89 11.54
CA GLU A 55 9.99 -1.40 12.67
C GLU A 55 8.49 -1.34 12.37
N ALA A 56 7.99 -0.20 11.89
CA ALA A 56 6.58 -0.04 11.56
C ALA A 56 6.12 -1.01 10.46
N PHE A 57 6.93 -1.21 9.40
CA PHE A 57 6.59 -2.14 8.32
C PHE A 57 6.60 -3.61 8.79
N ALA A 58 7.57 -3.98 9.63
CA ALA A 58 7.74 -5.33 10.14
C ALA A 58 6.72 -5.69 11.24
N ALA A 59 6.31 -4.71 12.05
CA ALA A 59 5.31 -4.89 13.10
C ALA A 59 3.87 -4.86 12.56
N ALA A 60 3.65 -4.30 11.37
CA ALA A 60 2.34 -4.30 10.74
C ALA A 60 1.88 -5.73 10.42
N ASP A 61 0.60 -6.00 10.68
CA ASP A 61 -0.03 -7.29 10.38
C ASP A 61 0.21 -7.69 8.90
N PRO A 62 0.83 -8.85 8.63
CA PRO A 62 1.05 -9.35 7.28
C PRO A 62 -0.22 -9.52 6.45
N GLY A 63 -1.40 -9.68 7.09
CA GLY A 63 -2.70 -9.75 6.45
C GLY A 63 -3.23 -8.40 5.94
N ARG A 64 -2.65 -7.27 6.37
CA ARG A 64 -3.04 -5.95 5.86
C ARG A 64 -2.58 -5.74 4.42
N PRO A 65 -3.35 -4.99 3.60
CA PRO A 65 -2.91 -4.60 2.27
C PRO A 65 -1.52 -3.96 2.27
N LEU A 66 -0.67 -4.34 1.30
CA LEU A 66 0.71 -3.85 1.22
C LEU A 66 0.77 -2.31 1.20
N ALA A 67 -0.17 -1.66 0.51
CA ALA A 67 -0.29 -0.21 0.45
C ALA A 67 -0.41 0.44 1.84
N GLU A 68 -1.22 -0.12 2.73
CA GLU A 68 -1.39 0.38 4.09
C GLU A 68 -0.11 0.24 4.91
N ARG A 69 0.55 -0.93 4.81
CA ARG A 69 1.81 -1.20 5.51
C ARG A 69 2.91 -0.23 5.08
N LEU A 70 2.96 0.14 3.80
CA LEU A 70 3.88 1.14 3.27
C LEU A 70 3.56 2.55 3.78
N VAL A 71 2.27 2.92 3.89
CA VAL A 71 1.86 4.20 4.51
C VAL A 71 2.26 4.26 5.98
N MET A 72 2.08 3.17 6.75
CA MET A 72 2.52 3.10 8.14
C MET A 72 4.04 3.35 8.29
N ALA A 73 4.85 2.80 7.37
CA ALA A 73 6.29 3.04 7.36
C ALA A 73 6.63 4.52 7.07
N MET A 74 5.93 5.16 6.12
CA MET A 74 6.12 6.59 5.82
C MET A 74 5.77 7.48 7.00
N GLU A 75 4.69 7.19 7.71
CA GLU A 75 4.28 7.94 8.90
C GLU A 75 5.24 7.76 10.06
N ALA A 76 5.75 6.55 10.27
CA ALA A 76 6.79 6.29 11.28
C ALA A 76 8.08 7.07 10.96
N ALA A 77 8.43 7.19 9.67
CA ALA A 77 9.54 8.02 9.23
C ALA A 77 9.35 9.48 9.67
N GLN A 78 8.17 10.03 9.40
CA GLN A 78 7.83 11.41 9.73
C GLN A 78 7.78 11.64 11.24
N ALA A 79 7.23 10.70 12.00
CA ALA A 79 7.18 10.75 13.46
C ALA A 79 8.58 10.71 14.10
N ALA A 80 9.54 10.03 13.47
CA ALA A 80 10.94 10.00 13.88
C ALA A 80 11.74 11.27 13.48
N GLY A 81 11.07 12.29 12.94
CA GLY A 81 11.64 13.58 12.56
C GLY A 81 11.67 13.84 11.06
N GLY A 82 11.58 12.78 10.24
CA GLY A 82 11.46 12.87 8.79
C GLY A 82 12.60 13.63 8.11
N ASP A 83 12.28 14.20 6.96
CA ASP A 83 13.18 15.02 6.16
C ASP A 83 13.38 16.40 6.80
N VAL A 84 14.62 16.89 6.89
CA VAL A 84 14.92 18.22 7.48
C VAL A 84 14.28 19.39 6.71
N ARG A 85 13.86 19.14 5.46
CA ARG A 85 13.17 20.13 4.62
C ARG A 85 11.66 20.16 4.87
N GLY A 86 11.14 19.23 5.68
CA GLY A 86 9.70 19.03 5.87
C GLY A 86 9.09 18.13 4.80
N MET A 87 7.75 18.12 4.74
CA MET A 87 6.96 17.32 3.81
C MET A 87 6.30 18.20 2.75
N GLN A 88 6.26 17.72 1.51
CA GLN A 88 5.62 18.42 0.39
C GLN A 88 4.85 17.47 -0.52
N SER A 89 5.38 16.27 -0.74
CA SER A 89 4.79 15.28 -1.65
C SER A 89 4.86 13.87 -1.09
N ALA A 90 3.99 12.98 -1.55
CA ALA A 90 4.03 11.54 -1.30
C ALA A 90 3.58 10.77 -2.54
N ALA A 91 4.17 9.60 -2.80
CA ALA A 91 3.77 8.74 -3.90
C ALA A 91 3.82 7.27 -3.48
N LEU A 92 2.88 6.48 -4.01
CA LEU A 92 2.76 5.06 -3.74
C LEU A 92 2.41 4.32 -5.04
N LEU A 93 3.23 3.34 -5.39
CA LEU A 93 3.01 2.44 -6.52
C LEU A 93 3.07 1.00 -6.02
N VAL A 94 2.01 0.25 -6.28
CA VAL A 94 1.94 -1.19 -6.00
C VAL A 94 1.55 -1.91 -7.29
N VAL A 95 2.25 -2.99 -7.58
CA VAL A 95 2.00 -3.88 -8.72
C VAL A 95 1.82 -5.32 -8.22
N PRO A 96 1.08 -6.16 -8.95
CA PRO A 96 0.98 -7.59 -8.63
C PRO A 96 2.36 -8.26 -8.63
N GLY A 97 2.59 -9.15 -7.66
CA GLY A 97 3.82 -9.95 -7.59
C GLY A 97 3.90 -11.08 -8.65
N SER A 98 2.82 -11.30 -9.40
CA SER A 98 2.68 -12.30 -10.46
C SER A 98 1.60 -11.87 -11.45
N GLY A 99 1.59 -12.46 -12.65
CA GLY A 99 0.63 -12.12 -13.70
C GLY A 99 1.12 -10.94 -14.52
N GLU A 100 0.23 -10.00 -14.85
CA GLU A 100 0.54 -8.89 -15.77
C GLU A 100 1.31 -7.76 -15.07
N PRO A 101 2.63 -7.61 -15.34
CA PRO A 101 3.49 -6.69 -14.58
C PRO A 101 3.19 -5.20 -14.84
N TRP A 102 2.44 -4.88 -15.90
CA TRP A 102 1.99 -3.53 -16.19
C TRP A 102 0.70 -3.13 -15.46
N ARG A 103 -0.03 -4.09 -14.85
CA ARG A 103 -1.21 -3.78 -14.04
C ARG A 103 -0.72 -3.11 -12.76
N ARG A 104 -1.25 -1.92 -12.47
CA ARG A 104 -0.98 -1.19 -11.22
C ARG A 104 -2.17 -1.41 -10.31
N SER A 105 -1.96 -2.07 -9.17
CA SER A 105 -3.01 -2.24 -8.17
C SER A 105 -3.23 -0.94 -7.39
N VAL A 106 -2.15 -0.18 -7.16
CA VAL A 106 -2.19 1.15 -6.55
C VAL A 106 -1.23 2.06 -7.32
N ASP A 107 -1.68 3.24 -7.72
CA ASP A 107 -0.84 4.30 -8.29
C ASP A 107 -1.40 5.65 -7.81
N LEU A 108 -0.91 6.11 -6.66
CA LEU A 108 -1.41 7.27 -5.95
C LEU A 108 -0.28 8.27 -5.75
N ARG A 109 -0.58 9.55 -6.01
CA ARG A 109 0.40 10.63 -5.94
C ARG A 109 -0.26 11.87 -5.34
N VAL A 110 0.39 12.42 -4.33
CA VAL A 110 0.13 13.74 -3.77
C VAL A 110 1.35 14.58 -4.14
N GLU A 111 1.21 15.38 -5.20
CA GLU A 111 2.35 16.11 -5.79
C GLU A 111 2.74 17.34 -4.97
N ASP A 112 1.77 18.00 -4.32
CA ASP A 112 2.01 19.18 -3.49
C ASP A 112 0.90 19.33 -2.45
N HIS A 113 1.23 19.14 -1.17
CA HIS A 113 0.33 19.36 -0.04
C HIS A 113 1.15 19.61 1.22
N PRO A 114 0.73 20.51 2.14
CA PRO A 114 1.43 20.74 3.41
C PRO A 114 1.40 19.52 4.34
N ASP A 115 0.49 18.58 4.11
CA ASP A 115 0.39 17.31 4.83
C ASP A 115 0.09 16.15 3.85
N PRO A 116 1.09 15.71 3.07
CA PRO A 116 0.88 14.76 2.00
C PRO A 116 0.67 13.33 2.53
N LEU A 117 1.09 13.01 3.75
CA LEU A 117 0.92 11.68 4.33
C LEU A 117 -0.51 11.45 4.82
N THR A 118 -1.14 12.44 5.46
CA THR A 118 -2.57 12.38 5.78
C THR A 118 -3.41 12.20 4.52
N GLU A 119 -3.09 12.96 3.46
CA GLU A 119 -3.79 12.82 2.18
C GLU A 119 -3.53 11.48 1.51
N MET A 120 -2.29 10.97 1.58
CA MET A 120 -1.96 9.63 1.08
C MET A 120 -2.77 8.55 1.80
N ARG A 121 -2.90 8.61 3.13
CA ARG A 121 -3.73 7.68 3.90
C ARG A 121 -5.19 7.73 3.43
N ARG A 122 -5.75 8.93 3.25
CA ARG A 122 -7.12 9.12 2.73
C ARG A 122 -7.29 8.49 1.34
N LEU A 123 -6.33 8.70 0.44
CA LEU A 123 -6.36 8.15 -0.91
C LEU A 123 -6.21 6.62 -0.93
N VAL A 124 -5.39 6.04 -0.05
CA VAL A 124 -5.27 4.58 0.09
C VAL A 124 -6.57 3.96 0.57
N THR A 125 -7.22 4.55 1.59
CA THR A 125 -8.56 4.10 2.04
C THR A 125 -9.58 4.17 0.91
N LEU A 126 -9.59 5.26 0.14
CA LEU A 126 -10.52 5.41 -1.00
C LEU A 126 -10.23 4.40 -2.12
N ASN A 127 -8.96 4.15 -2.42
CA ASN A 127 -8.55 3.20 -3.44
C ASN A 127 -8.89 1.74 -3.05
N ALA A 128 -8.71 1.37 -1.79
CA ALA A 128 -9.17 0.08 -1.27
C ALA A 128 -10.68 -0.07 -1.47
N ALA A 129 -11.44 0.97 -1.09
CA ALA A 129 -12.89 0.93 -1.25
C ALA A 129 -13.33 0.72 -2.72
N TYR A 130 -12.72 1.41 -3.69
CA TYR A 130 -13.04 1.16 -5.10
C TYR A 130 -12.59 -0.21 -5.60
N SER A 131 -11.51 -0.76 -5.05
CA SER A 131 -11.02 -2.09 -5.43
C SER A 131 -11.99 -3.19 -4.99
N ASP A 132 -12.52 -3.08 -3.78
CA ASP A 132 -13.51 -4.03 -3.25
C ASP A 132 -14.80 -4.04 -4.08
N ALA A 133 -15.24 -2.87 -4.56
CA ALA A 133 -16.41 -2.78 -5.43
C ALA A 133 -16.22 -3.55 -6.75
N GLY A 134 -15.00 -3.53 -7.32
CA GLY A 134 -14.67 -4.33 -8.50
C GLY A 134 -14.57 -5.83 -8.23
N ALA A 135 -14.21 -6.23 -7.00
CA ALA A 135 -14.13 -7.64 -6.63
C ALA A 135 -15.50 -8.34 -6.69
N ALA A 136 -16.60 -7.61 -6.43
CA ALA A 136 -17.95 -8.15 -6.59
C ALA A 136 -18.25 -8.55 -8.04
N ASP A 137 -17.80 -7.73 -9.01
CA ASP A 137 -17.97 -8.02 -10.42
C ASP A 137 -17.16 -9.24 -10.86
N GLU A 138 -15.92 -9.37 -10.37
CA GLU A 138 -15.07 -10.54 -10.61
C GLU A 138 -15.70 -11.82 -10.03
N LEU A 139 -16.21 -11.78 -8.80
CA LEU A 139 -16.91 -12.91 -8.17
C LEU A 139 -18.16 -13.33 -8.97
N MET A 140 -18.95 -12.36 -9.45
CA MET A 140 -20.10 -12.66 -10.29
C MET A 140 -19.70 -13.21 -11.66
N ALA A 141 -18.58 -12.75 -12.25
CA ALA A 141 -18.02 -13.31 -13.47
C ALA A 141 -17.60 -14.78 -13.29
N ASP A 142 -17.10 -15.14 -12.10
CA ASP A 142 -16.76 -16.51 -11.70
C ASP A 142 -17.97 -17.35 -11.25
N GLY A 143 -19.18 -16.79 -11.31
CA GLY A 143 -20.45 -17.50 -11.13
C GLY A 143 -21.10 -17.34 -9.75
N ALA A 144 -20.56 -16.49 -8.88
CA ALA A 144 -21.22 -16.13 -7.62
C ALA A 144 -22.59 -15.48 -7.90
N SER A 145 -23.54 -15.71 -6.98
CA SER A 145 -24.80 -14.96 -7.01
C SER A 145 -24.57 -13.54 -6.48
N PRO A 146 -25.40 -12.55 -6.86
CA PRO A 146 -25.26 -11.19 -6.32
C PRO A 146 -25.24 -11.14 -4.77
N PRO A 147 -26.09 -11.87 -4.02
CA PRO A 147 -25.99 -11.90 -2.56
C PRO A 147 -24.66 -12.48 -2.04
N ALA A 148 -24.19 -13.59 -2.64
CA ALA A 148 -22.94 -14.21 -2.20
C ALA A 148 -21.72 -13.32 -2.48
N ALA A 149 -21.67 -12.67 -3.65
CA ALA A 149 -20.63 -11.72 -3.99
C ALA A 149 -20.65 -10.51 -3.05
N LEU A 150 -21.85 -9.98 -2.74
CA LEU A 150 -22.01 -8.86 -1.83
C LEU A 150 -21.56 -9.20 -0.40
N ASP A 151 -22.00 -10.34 0.13
CA ASP A 151 -21.62 -10.78 1.48
C ASP A 151 -20.09 -10.93 1.61
N GLN A 152 -19.45 -11.51 0.59
CA GLN A 152 -18.00 -11.71 0.57
C GLN A 152 -17.22 -10.39 0.46
N VAL A 153 -17.71 -9.43 -0.32
CA VAL A 153 -17.05 -8.11 -0.45
C VAL A 153 -17.22 -7.25 0.81
N LEU A 154 -18.33 -7.40 1.52
CA LEU A 154 -18.56 -6.68 2.79
C LEU A 154 -17.88 -7.35 3.99
N GLU A 155 -17.40 -8.58 3.84
CA GLU A 155 -16.71 -9.31 4.90
C GLU A 155 -15.32 -8.69 5.15
N GLY A 156 -15.12 -8.13 6.35
CA GLY A 156 -13.85 -7.48 6.72
C GLY A 156 -13.66 -6.05 6.21
N ASP A 157 -14.63 -5.52 5.47
CA ASP A 157 -14.60 -4.14 4.98
C ASP A 157 -14.91 -3.13 6.11
N GLU A 158 -13.86 -2.56 6.68
CA GLU A 158 -13.95 -1.55 7.74
C GLU A 158 -14.66 -0.26 7.28
N ALA A 159 -14.74 -0.01 5.97
CA ALA A 159 -15.40 1.16 5.40
C ALA A 159 -16.85 0.91 4.98
N ARG A 160 -17.44 -0.25 5.29
CA ARG A 160 -18.79 -0.63 4.82
C ARG A 160 -19.88 0.39 5.18
N SER A 161 -19.79 1.07 6.33
CA SER A 161 -20.78 2.11 6.72
C SER A 161 -20.84 3.27 5.72
N TYR A 162 -19.79 3.50 4.94
CA TYR A 162 -19.72 4.56 3.93
C TYR A 162 -20.10 4.07 2.52
N ARG A 163 -20.57 2.83 2.38
CA ARG A 163 -20.89 2.26 1.06
C ARG A 163 -22.37 2.30 0.74
N GLN A 164 -22.64 2.53 -0.53
CA GLN A 164 -23.91 2.21 -1.16
C GLN A 164 -23.60 1.41 -2.43
N THR A 165 -24.14 0.20 -2.53
CA THR A 165 -23.85 -0.72 -3.64
C THR A 165 -25.07 -1.53 -4.02
N ALA A 166 -25.20 -1.78 -5.33
CA ALA A 166 -26.20 -2.67 -5.90
C ALA A 166 -25.53 -3.56 -6.95
N LEU A 167 -25.78 -4.87 -6.86
CA LEU A 167 -25.31 -5.86 -7.81
C LEU A 167 -26.51 -6.45 -8.54
N VAL A 168 -26.39 -6.61 -9.87
CA VAL A 168 -27.41 -7.23 -10.71
C VAL A 168 -26.75 -8.16 -11.71
N ASP A 169 -27.29 -9.38 -11.86
CA ASP A 169 -26.79 -10.34 -12.85
C ASP A 169 -27.68 -10.47 -14.09
N VAL A 170 -27.20 -11.19 -15.10
CA VAL A 170 -27.92 -11.45 -16.36
C VAL A 170 -29.22 -12.26 -16.20
N ARG A 171 -29.44 -12.86 -15.02
CA ARG A 171 -30.68 -13.58 -14.66
C ARG A 171 -31.66 -12.67 -13.90
N GLY A 172 -31.31 -11.39 -13.70
CA GLY A 172 -32.11 -10.42 -12.97
C GLY A 172 -32.10 -10.61 -11.44
N ARG A 173 -31.18 -11.41 -10.90
CA ARG A 173 -30.99 -11.49 -9.43
C ARG A 173 -30.33 -10.19 -8.97
N VAL A 174 -30.72 -9.72 -7.79
CA VAL A 174 -30.25 -8.44 -7.25
C VAL A 174 -29.82 -8.61 -5.80
N ALA A 175 -28.76 -7.89 -5.40
CA ALA A 175 -28.40 -7.66 -4.01
C ALA A 175 -28.05 -6.18 -3.82
N VAL A 176 -28.42 -5.62 -2.68
CA VAL A 176 -28.19 -4.19 -2.37
C VAL A 176 -27.68 -4.04 -0.95
N PHE A 177 -26.80 -3.07 -0.74
CA PHE A 177 -26.29 -2.70 0.55
C PHE A 177 -26.21 -1.18 0.67
N THR A 178 -26.65 -0.66 1.82
CA THR A 178 -26.46 0.73 2.24
C THR A 178 -25.92 0.69 3.66
N GLY A 179 -24.75 1.26 3.88
CA GLY A 179 -24.14 1.36 5.20
C GLY A 179 -24.94 2.24 6.17
N GLU A 180 -24.92 1.89 7.45
CA GLU A 180 -25.49 2.66 8.57
C GLU A 180 -24.41 3.46 9.32
#